data_AF-A0AAU1XCD4-F1
#
_entry.id   AF-A0AAU1XCD4-F1
#
_cell.length_a   1.000
_cell.length_b   1.000
_cell.length_c   1.000
_cell.angle_alpha   90.00
_cell.angle_beta   90.00
_cell.angle_gamma   90.00
#
_symmetry.space_group_name_H-M   'P 1'
#
loop_
_entity.id
_entity.type
_entity.pdbx_description
1 polymer ?
#
loop_
_entity_poly.entity_id
_entity_poly.type
_entity_poly.pdbx_seq_one_letter_code
_entity_poly.pdbx_strand_id
1 'polypeptide(L)'
;MTAPDWVQPVLTGAFLVLAYRVVRTSGAGLRVAVAFMIVLNVGMLWLLWDDGPPWAVPAVIAVSLVAAVVNTVAAALTALERIERVDTARFRDLVGHVAGSEGPQVMGVCVTYTGALVLTAFGSDARPEGRQFHLPPGPDCPFCLVEDQIRAFLGAVDPLLGEYRRHLGAGSSRHVLVKRPSTAEPWTGRLRDRAYYRVPRRRPSCPVHDPLLGPP
;
A
#
# COMPACT_ATOMS: atom_id res chain seq x y z
N MET A 1 19.35 -51.06 0.78
CA MET A 1 19.95 -49.86 0.16
C MET A 1 19.36 -48.66 0.88
N THR A 2 20.13 -48.01 1.73
CA THR A 2 19.75 -46.73 2.34
C THR A 2 19.76 -45.65 1.26
N ALA A 3 18.75 -44.79 1.22
CA ALA A 3 18.73 -43.68 0.30
C ALA A 3 19.95 -42.77 0.55
N PRO A 4 20.51 -42.11 -0.49
CA PRO A 4 21.55 -41.12 -0.30
C PRO A 4 21.10 -39.99 0.63
N ASP A 5 22.00 -39.56 1.51
CA ASP A 5 21.79 -38.53 2.55
C ASP A 5 21.35 -37.16 2.00
N TRP A 6 21.59 -36.88 0.72
CA TRP A 6 21.16 -35.67 0.04
C TRP A 6 19.70 -35.69 -0.43
N VAL A 7 19.05 -36.85 -0.53
CA VAL A 7 17.70 -36.97 -1.11
C VAL A 7 16.67 -36.23 -0.26
N GLN A 8 16.69 -36.42 1.05
CA GLN A 8 15.70 -35.82 1.95
C GLN A 8 15.84 -34.29 2.01
N PRO A 9 17.03 -33.68 2.19
CA PRO A 9 17.19 -32.23 2.12
C PRO A 9 16.74 -31.61 0.80
N VAL A 10 17.02 -32.27 -0.34
CA VAL A 10 16.62 -31.78 -1.66
C VAL A 10 15.09 -31.80 -1.83
N LEU A 11 14.43 -32.89 -1.42
CA LEU A 11 12.97 -33.00 -1.46
C LEU A 11 12.31 -31.97 -0.54
N THR A 12 12.86 -31.74 0.65
CA THR A 12 12.41 -30.70 1.57
C THR A 12 12.52 -29.31 0.95
N GLY A 13 13.65 -28.98 0.31
CA GLY A 13 13.82 -27.72 -0.40
C GLY A 13 12.83 -27.54 -1.55
N ALA A 14 12.62 -28.59 -2.36
CA ALA A 14 11.66 -28.57 -3.45
C ALA A 14 10.21 -28.38 -2.97
N PHE A 15 9.84 -29.06 -1.87
CA PHE A 15 8.53 -28.92 -1.24
C PHE A 15 8.30 -27.50 -0.70
N LEU A 16 9.30 -26.91 -0.04
CA LEU A 16 9.26 -25.51 0.43
C LEU A 16 9.00 -24.51 -0.71
N VAL A 17 9.71 -24.67 -1.83
CA VAL A 17 9.51 -23.82 -3.01
C VAL A 17 8.10 -23.98 -3.59
N LEU A 18 7.60 -25.21 -3.68
CA LEU A 18 6.26 -25.49 -4.20
C LEU A 18 5.18 -24.91 -3.28
N ALA A 19 5.32 -25.12 -1.97
CA ALA A 19 4.42 -24.57 -0.95
C ALA A 19 4.37 -23.03 -1.02
N TYR A 20 5.53 -22.39 -1.16
CA TYR A 20 5.61 -20.93 -1.33
C TYR A 20 4.83 -20.46 -2.56
N ARG A 21 4.99 -21.17 -3.69
CA ARG A 21 4.28 -20.86 -4.94
C ARG A 21 2.77 -21.01 -4.80
N VAL A 22 2.29 -22.09 -4.18
CA VAL A 22 0.86 -22.34 -3.96
C VAL A 22 0.24 -21.27 -3.07
N VAL A 23 0.92 -20.90 -1.98
CA VAL A 23 0.48 -19.83 -1.09
C VAL A 23 0.33 -18.51 -1.85
N ARG A 24 1.31 -18.16 -2.70
CA ARG A 24 1.26 -16.94 -3.53
C ARG A 24 0.07 -16.91 -4.49
N THR A 25 -0.34 -18.06 -5.05
CA THR A 25 -1.46 -18.13 -5.99
C THR A 25 -2.82 -18.31 -5.32
N SER A 26 -2.87 -18.72 -4.05
CA SER A 26 -4.10 -19.11 -3.35
C SER A 26 -5.03 -17.93 -2.97
N GLY A 27 -4.54 -16.69 -3.03
CA GLY A 27 -5.30 -15.53 -2.54
C GLY A 27 -5.51 -15.50 -1.02
N ALA A 28 -4.90 -16.41 -0.27
CA ALA A 28 -4.90 -16.38 1.19
C ALA A 28 -4.30 -15.05 1.69
N GLY A 29 -4.97 -14.41 2.65
CA GLY A 29 -4.47 -13.15 3.23
C GLY A 29 -3.04 -13.30 3.74
N LEU A 30 -2.21 -12.25 3.56
CA LEU A 30 -0.75 -12.27 3.84
C LEU A 30 -0.39 -12.88 5.20
N ARG A 31 -1.21 -12.67 6.23
CA ARG A 31 -1.00 -13.22 7.57
C ARG A 31 -1.08 -14.76 7.62
N VAL A 32 -2.07 -15.33 6.93
CA VAL A 32 -2.28 -16.80 6.86
C VAL A 32 -1.15 -17.43 6.04
N ALA A 33 -0.79 -16.79 4.93
CA ALA A 33 0.36 -17.17 4.10
C ALA A 33 1.68 -17.23 4.91
N VAL A 34 1.97 -16.17 5.67
CA VAL A 34 3.18 -16.09 6.51
C VAL A 34 3.14 -17.13 7.63
N ALA A 35 2.01 -17.28 8.33
CA ALA A 35 1.88 -18.26 9.40
C ALA A 35 2.10 -19.70 8.91
N PHE A 36 1.50 -20.06 7.76
CA PHE A 36 1.69 -21.37 7.15
C PHE A 36 3.16 -21.61 6.79
N MET A 37 3.83 -20.63 6.18
CA MET A 37 5.25 -20.75 5.83
C MET A 37 6.15 -20.89 7.08
N ILE A 38 5.84 -20.20 8.18
CA ILE A 38 6.58 -20.35 9.44
C ILE A 38 6.43 -21.77 9.99
N VAL A 39 5.21 -22.28 10.08
CA VAL A 39 4.94 -23.64 10.58
C VAL A 39 5.66 -24.69 9.73
N LEU A 40 5.60 -24.53 8.41
CA LEU A 40 6.27 -25.43 7.46
C LEU A 40 7.79 -25.41 7.63
N ASN A 41 8.39 -24.23 7.81
CA ASN A 41 9.83 -24.09 8.07
C ASN A 41 10.24 -24.70 9.42
N VAL A 42 9.48 -24.44 10.48
CA VAL A 42 9.73 -25.00 11.81
C VAL A 42 9.63 -26.53 11.78
N GLY A 43 8.60 -27.09 11.14
CA GLY A 43 8.43 -28.53 11.00
C GLY A 43 9.57 -29.20 10.22
N MET A 44 10.06 -28.54 9.15
CA MET A 44 11.18 -29.05 8.37
C MET A 44 12.52 -28.98 9.12
N LEU A 45 12.76 -27.90 9.86
CA LEU A 45 13.95 -27.77 10.71
C LEU A 45 13.92 -28.80 11.83
N TRP A 46 12.75 -29.07 12.42
CA TRP A 46 12.60 -30.09 13.45
C TRP A 46 12.90 -31.50 12.92
N LEU A 47 12.37 -31.86 11.75
CA LEU A 47 12.65 -33.15 11.10
C LEU A 47 14.13 -33.35 10.73
N LEU A 48 14.84 -32.27 10.39
CA LEU A 48 16.25 -32.33 9.98
C LEU A 48 17.23 -32.17 11.15
N TRP A 49 16.75 -31.78 12.33
CA TRP A 49 17.60 -31.57 13.50
C TRP A 49 18.09 -32.89 14.10
N ASP A 50 17.22 -33.90 14.17
CA ASP A 50 17.53 -35.17 14.83
C ASP A 50 18.24 -36.17 13.89
N ASP A 51 17.80 -36.28 12.64
CA ASP A 51 18.25 -37.33 11.71
C ASP A 51 18.99 -36.79 10.46
N GLY A 52 19.13 -35.47 10.34
CA GLY A 52 19.71 -34.83 9.16
C GLY A 52 21.24 -34.77 9.20
N PRO A 53 21.92 -34.78 8.03
CA PRO A 53 23.34 -34.49 7.98
C PRO A 53 23.62 -33.07 8.51
N PRO A 54 24.81 -32.79 9.07
CA PRO A 54 25.08 -31.55 9.82
C PRO A 54 24.97 -30.27 8.96
N TRP A 55 25.00 -30.42 7.63
CA TRP A 55 24.81 -29.32 6.68
C TRP A 55 23.34 -29.08 6.29
N ALA A 56 22.41 -29.98 6.62
CA ALA A 56 21.01 -29.90 6.19
C ALA A 56 20.29 -28.69 6.81
N VAL A 57 20.49 -28.44 8.11
CA VAL A 57 19.92 -27.29 8.81
C VAL A 57 20.39 -25.96 8.20
N PRO A 58 21.71 -25.68 8.05
CA PRO A 58 22.16 -24.43 7.43
C PRO A 58 21.75 -24.32 5.95
N ALA A 59 21.67 -25.44 5.21
CA ALA A 59 21.19 -25.42 3.83
C ALA A 59 19.70 -25.02 3.74
N VAL A 60 18.83 -25.59 4.57
CA VAL A 60 17.41 -25.20 4.60
C VAL A 60 17.22 -23.76 5.03
N ILE A 61 17.97 -23.29 6.05
CA ILE A 61 17.96 -21.87 6.44
C ILE A 61 18.33 -20.96 5.26
N ALA A 62 19.40 -21.30 4.53
CA ALA A 62 19.85 -20.52 3.38
C ALA A 62 18.79 -20.49 2.26
N VAL A 63 18.21 -21.64 1.91
CA VAL A 63 17.16 -21.72 0.88
C VAL A 63 15.92 -20.94 1.28
N SER A 64 15.48 -21.05 2.54
CA SER A 64 14.33 -20.32 3.05
C SER A 64 14.56 -18.80 3.10
N LEU A 65 15.78 -18.37 3.45
CA LEU A 65 16.16 -16.96 3.41
C LEU A 65 16.15 -16.42 1.99
N VAL A 66 16.78 -17.13 1.04
CA VAL A 66 16.77 -16.73 -0.38
C VAL A 66 15.34 -16.66 -0.92
N ALA A 67 14.52 -17.68 -0.64
CA ALA A 67 13.12 -17.69 -1.04
C ALA A 67 12.34 -16.52 -0.43
N ALA A 68 12.52 -16.23 0.86
CA ALA A 68 11.89 -15.09 1.52
C ALA A 68 12.32 -13.76 0.89
N VAL A 69 13.60 -13.55 0.63
CA VAL A 69 14.13 -12.32 0.01
C VAL A 69 13.58 -12.17 -1.41
N VAL A 70 13.71 -13.18 -2.26
CA VAL A 70 13.25 -13.13 -3.66
C VAL A 70 11.75 -12.82 -3.72
N ASN A 71 10.94 -13.47 -2.89
CA ASN A 71 9.51 -13.23 -2.89
C ASN A 71 9.12 -11.89 -2.28
N THR A 72 9.85 -11.41 -1.26
CA THR A 72 9.63 -10.07 -0.72
C THR A 72 9.96 -9.01 -1.77
N VAL A 73 11.07 -9.16 -2.49
CA VAL A 73 11.46 -8.27 -3.59
C VAL A 73 10.43 -8.32 -4.72
N ALA A 74 10.02 -9.52 -5.15
CA ALA A 74 9.00 -9.66 -6.20
C ALA A 74 7.66 -9.05 -5.78
N ALA A 75 7.22 -9.27 -4.53
CA ALA A 75 6.00 -8.65 -4.00
C ALA A 75 6.13 -7.13 -3.92
N ALA A 76 7.28 -6.61 -3.52
CA ALA A 76 7.56 -5.17 -3.50
C ALA A 76 7.56 -4.58 -4.91
N LEU A 77 8.20 -5.22 -5.88
CA LEU A 77 8.20 -4.79 -7.28
C LEU A 77 6.79 -4.84 -7.87
N THR A 78 6.03 -5.91 -7.65
CA THR A 78 4.63 -5.98 -8.07
C THR A 78 3.77 -4.90 -7.39
N ALA A 79 4.04 -4.55 -6.13
CA ALA A 79 3.36 -3.45 -5.46
C ALA A 79 3.75 -2.08 -6.06
N LEU A 80 5.01 -1.90 -6.43
CA LEU A 80 5.52 -0.68 -7.07
C LEU A 80 5.02 -0.54 -8.52
N GLU A 81 4.95 -1.62 -9.29
CA GLU A 81 4.39 -1.62 -10.66
C GLU A 81 2.89 -1.31 -10.67
N ARG A 82 2.19 -1.58 -9.57
CA ARG A 82 0.77 -1.21 -9.39
C ARG A 82 0.57 0.27 -9.12
N ILE A 83 1.64 1.01 -8.84
CA ILE A 83 1.61 2.45 -8.60
C ILE A 83 1.91 3.17 -9.92
N GLU A 84 0.89 3.82 -10.46
CA GLU A 84 1.06 4.65 -11.64
C GLU A 84 1.57 6.03 -11.20
N ARG A 85 2.75 6.45 -11.66
CA ARG A 85 3.23 7.81 -11.43
C ARG A 85 2.54 8.77 -12.39
N VAL A 86 2.02 9.87 -11.87
CA VAL A 86 1.27 10.86 -12.64
C VAL A 86 1.79 12.26 -12.37
N ASP A 87 1.61 13.16 -13.33
CA ASP A 87 1.84 14.60 -13.11
C ASP A 87 0.55 15.29 -12.59
N THR A 88 0.64 16.59 -12.29
CA THR A 88 -0.50 17.35 -11.74
C THR A 88 -1.68 17.40 -12.70
N ALA A 89 -1.43 17.50 -14.01
CA ALA A 89 -2.50 17.56 -15.01
C ALA A 89 -3.26 16.23 -15.04
N ARG A 90 -2.53 15.11 -15.16
CA ARG A 90 -3.09 13.78 -15.15
C ARG A 90 -3.79 13.46 -13.83
N PHE A 91 -3.26 13.92 -12.70
CA PHE A 91 -3.93 13.81 -11.41
C PHE A 91 -5.32 14.49 -11.43
N ARG A 92 -5.42 15.72 -11.95
CA ARG A 92 -6.69 16.45 -12.07
C ARG A 92 -7.65 15.74 -13.04
N ASP A 93 -7.14 15.18 -14.14
CA ASP A 93 -7.96 14.39 -15.07
C ASP A 93 -8.53 13.14 -14.41
N LEU A 94 -7.71 12.42 -13.63
CA LEU A 94 -8.15 11.22 -12.91
C LEU A 94 -9.23 11.55 -11.88
N VAL A 95 -9.06 12.65 -11.14
CA VAL A 95 -10.10 13.20 -10.25
C VAL A 95 -11.39 13.51 -11.02
N GLY A 96 -11.29 14.21 -12.14
CA GLY A 96 -12.45 14.55 -12.97
C GLY A 96 -13.16 13.29 -13.48
N HIS A 97 -12.39 12.27 -13.85
CA HIS A 97 -12.92 10.99 -14.27
C HIS A 97 -13.68 10.28 -13.14
N VAL A 98 -13.16 10.28 -11.91
CA VAL A 98 -13.88 9.77 -10.73
C VAL A 98 -15.20 10.51 -10.54
N ALA A 99 -15.18 11.84 -10.60
CA ALA A 99 -16.37 12.67 -10.39
C ALA A 99 -17.46 12.38 -11.43
N GLY A 100 -17.06 12.16 -12.68
CA GLY A 100 -17.95 11.83 -13.80
C GLY A 100 -18.33 10.35 -13.93
N SER A 101 -17.71 9.45 -13.15
CA SER A 101 -17.97 8.01 -13.27
C SER A 101 -19.35 7.63 -12.72
N GLU A 102 -20.08 6.78 -13.45
CA GLU A 102 -21.38 6.29 -13.01
C GLU A 102 -21.28 5.30 -11.83
N GLY A 103 -22.39 5.14 -11.12
CA GLY A 103 -22.52 4.14 -10.06
C GLY A 103 -21.78 4.49 -8.76
N PRO A 104 -21.56 3.48 -7.89
CA PRO A 104 -20.87 3.67 -6.62
C PRO A 104 -19.40 4.02 -6.83
N GLN A 105 -18.98 5.16 -6.27
CA GLN A 105 -17.61 5.65 -6.37
C GLN A 105 -17.01 5.87 -4.99
N VAL A 106 -15.73 5.52 -4.85
CA VAL A 106 -14.92 5.80 -3.66
C VAL A 106 -13.56 6.31 -4.14
N MET A 107 -13.13 7.44 -3.57
CA MET A 107 -11.84 8.03 -3.84
C MET A 107 -11.15 8.42 -2.54
N GLY A 108 -9.90 8.02 -2.42
CA GLY A 108 -9.02 8.37 -1.32
C GLY A 108 -7.87 9.25 -1.80
N VAL A 109 -7.59 10.35 -1.09
CA VAL A 109 -6.43 11.19 -1.35
C VAL A 109 -5.68 11.46 -0.04
N CYS A 110 -4.35 11.33 -0.07
CA CYS A 110 -3.50 11.66 1.07
C CYS A 110 -2.12 12.16 0.63
N VAL A 111 -1.50 13.01 1.46
CA VAL A 111 -0.09 13.39 1.30
C VAL A 111 0.76 12.48 2.18
N THR A 112 1.76 11.83 1.60
CA THR A 112 2.69 10.96 2.31
C THR A 112 3.78 11.78 3.02
N TYR A 113 4.55 11.11 3.88
CA TYR A 113 5.70 11.74 4.56
C TYR A 113 6.81 12.21 3.60
N THR A 114 6.83 11.72 2.35
CA THR A 114 7.78 12.15 1.31
C THR A 114 7.31 13.40 0.57
N GLY A 115 6.08 13.86 0.81
CA GLY A 115 5.44 14.95 0.09
C GLY A 115 4.76 14.51 -1.21
N ALA A 116 4.75 13.21 -1.52
CA ALA A 116 3.98 12.69 -2.64
C ALA A 116 2.49 12.70 -2.29
N LEU A 117 1.67 13.02 -3.28
CA LEU A 117 0.22 12.93 -3.18
C LEU A 117 -0.24 11.60 -3.79
N VAL A 118 -0.99 10.82 -3.01
CA VAL A 118 -1.48 9.50 -3.42
C VAL A 118 -2.99 9.57 -3.60
N LEU A 119 -3.43 9.26 -4.81
CA LEU A 119 -4.83 9.03 -5.17
C LEU A 119 -5.10 7.52 -5.21
N THR A 120 -6.18 7.09 -4.58
CA THR A 120 -6.70 5.72 -4.68
C THR A 120 -8.13 5.79 -5.20
N ALA A 121 -8.40 5.19 -6.36
CA ALA A 121 -9.71 5.27 -7.03
C ALA A 121 -9.96 4.07 -7.96
N PHE A 122 -11.14 4.01 -8.59
CA PHE A 122 -11.50 2.97 -9.57
C PHE A 122 -11.44 1.56 -9.00
N GLY A 123 -12.13 1.34 -7.88
CA GLY A 123 -12.37 0.01 -7.32
C GLY A 123 -13.16 -0.87 -8.29
N SER A 124 -12.85 -2.17 -8.29
CA SER A 124 -13.57 -3.20 -9.04
C SER A 124 -13.66 -4.49 -8.23
N ASP A 125 -14.44 -5.47 -8.67
CA ASP A 125 -14.52 -6.77 -7.96
C ASP A 125 -13.15 -7.45 -7.85
N ALA A 126 -12.29 -7.26 -8.85
CA ALA A 126 -10.93 -7.77 -8.83
C ALA A 126 -9.98 -6.96 -7.92
N ARG A 127 -10.33 -5.69 -7.61
CA ARG A 127 -9.54 -4.76 -6.80
C ARG A 127 -10.46 -3.84 -6.00
N PRO A 128 -11.08 -4.34 -4.92
CA PRO A 128 -12.04 -3.54 -4.15
C PRO A 128 -11.38 -2.31 -3.50
N GLU A 129 -10.07 -2.35 -3.28
CA GLU A 129 -9.27 -1.23 -2.77
C GLU A 129 -9.01 -0.12 -3.79
N GLY A 130 -9.20 -0.37 -5.10
CA GLY A 130 -8.88 0.57 -6.18
C GLY A 130 -7.44 0.54 -6.66
N ARG A 131 -7.15 1.35 -7.68
CA ARG A 131 -5.82 1.60 -8.24
C ARG A 131 -5.16 2.79 -7.53
N GLN A 132 -3.84 2.75 -7.38
CA GLN A 132 -3.06 3.83 -6.77
C GLN A 132 -2.33 4.65 -7.84
N PHE A 133 -2.44 5.96 -7.74
CA PHE A 133 -1.76 6.93 -8.58
C PHE A 133 -0.95 7.88 -7.70
N HIS A 134 0.32 8.04 -8.00
CA HIS A 134 1.25 8.82 -7.18
C HIS A 134 1.71 10.05 -7.96
N LEU A 135 1.36 11.22 -7.45
CA LEU A 135 1.96 12.48 -7.86
C LEU A 135 3.20 12.72 -6.98
N PRO A 136 4.42 12.63 -7.54
CA PRO A 136 5.63 12.90 -6.79
C PRO A 136 5.69 14.36 -6.31
N PRO A 137 6.53 14.67 -5.31
CA PRO A 137 6.74 16.05 -4.87
C PRO A 137 7.15 16.95 -6.04
N GLY A 138 6.51 18.10 -6.15
CA GLY A 138 6.70 19.03 -7.25
C GLY A 138 6.55 20.48 -6.81
N PRO A 139 6.38 21.42 -7.75
CA PRO A 139 6.23 22.84 -7.44
C PRO A 139 4.87 23.16 -6.80
N ASP A 140 3.85 22.35 -7.07
CA ASP A 140 2.51 22.52 -6.52
C ASP A 140 2.45 22.10 -5.06
N CYS A 141 1.77 22.89 -4.22
CA CYS A 141 1.51 22.49 -2.84
C CYS A 141 0.56 21.27 -2.81
N PRO A 142 1.01 20.11 -2.28
CA PRO A 142 0.19 18.91 -2.27
C PRO A 142 -1.04 19.07 -1.37
N PHE A 143 -0.96 19.93 -0.34
CA PHE A 143 -2.10 20.22 0.53
C PHE A 143 -3.16 21.08 -0.16
N CYS A 144 -2.78 22.04 -1.01
CA CYS A 144 -3.75 22.76 -1.85
C CYS A 144 -4.48 21.78 -2.77
N LEU A 145 -3.76 20.85 -3.40
CA LEU A 145 -4.37 19.85 -4.25
C LEU A 145 -5.40 18.98 -3.50
N VAL A 146 -5.14 18.61 -2.25
CA VAL A 146 -6.12 17.90 -1.39
C VAL A 146 -7.32 18.78 -1.08
N GLU A 147 -7.10 20.02 -0.67
CA GLU A 147 -8.19 20.95 -0.36
C GLU A 147 -9.08 21.22 -1.57
N ASP A 148 -8.50 21.31 -2.77
CA ASP A 148 -9.26 21.45 -4.02
C ASP A 148 -10.17 20.23 -4.25
N GLN A 149 -9.77 19.03 -3.83
CA GLN A 149 -10.65 17.85 -3.89
C GLN A 149 -11.81 17.97 -2.91
N ILE A 150 -11.54 18.40 -1.68
CA ILE A 150 -12.60 18.63 -0.70
C ILE A 150 -13.62 19.63 -1.27
N ARG A 151 -13.15 20.74 -1.85
CA ARG A 151 -14.02 21.75 -2.47
C ARG A 151 -14.79 21.21 -3.66
N ALA A 152 -14.14 20.44 -4.54
CA ALA A 152 -14.75 19.92 -5.76
C ALA A 152 -15.85 18.88 -5.46
N PHE A 153 -15.64 18.01 -4.48
CA PHE A 153 -16.59 16.95 -4.16
C PHE A 153 -17.65 17.36 -3.14
N LEU A 154 -17.27 18.11 -2.10
CA LEU A 154 -18.14 18.38 -0.95
C LEU A 154 -18.62 19.84 -0.89
N GLY A 155 -18.00 20.73 -1.66
CA GLY A 155 -18.33 22.15 -1.73
C GLY A 155 -17.34 23.04 -0.98
N ALA A 156 -17.31 24.31 -1.34
CA ALA A 156 -16.32 25.28 -0.86
C ALA A 156 -16.40 25.59 0.64
N VAL A 157 -17.57 25.39 1.25
CA VAL A 157 -17.87 25.70 2.65
C VAL A 157 -17.98 24.45 3.53
N ASP A 158 -17.61 23.27 3.01
CA ASP A 158 -17.72 22.02 3.75
C ASP A 158 -16.82 22.02 5.00
N PRO A 159 -17.34 21.63 6.19
CA PRO A 159 -16.59 21.66 7.45
C PRO A 159 -15.35 20.75 7.45
N LEU A 160 -15.30 19.73 6.57
CA LEU A 160 -14.16 18.83 6.44
C LEU A 160 -12.88 19.57 6.04
N LEU A 161 -12.99 20.71 5.34
CA LEU A 161 -11.85 21.56 5.00
C LEU A 161 -11.19 22.15 6.26
N GLY A 162 -12.00 22.65 7.18
CA GLY A 162 -11.53 23.18 8.47
C GLY A 162 -10.95 22.08 9.35
N GLU A 163 -11.58 20.90 9.38
CA GLU A 163 -11.07 19.73 10.08
C GLU A 163 -9.71 19.28 9.54
N TYR A 164 -9.57 19.23 8.22
CA TYR A 164 -8.33 18.86 7.56
C TYR A 164 -7.18 19.83 7.92
N ARG A 165 -7.43 21.14 7.84
CA ARG A 165 -6.46 22.18 8.23
C ARG A 165 -6.05 22.10 9.70
N ARG A 166 -6.97 21.80 10.61
CA ARG A 166 -6.64 21.56 12.03
C ARG A 166 -5.67 20.40 12.19
N HIS A 167 -5.88 19.31 11.47
CA HIS A 167 -4.95 18.18 11.50
C HIS A 167 -3.59 18.51 10.91
N LEU A 168 -3.55 19.28 9.82
CA LEU A 168 -2.29 19.78 9.26
C LEU A 168 -1.51 20.60 10.29
N GLY A 169 -2.17 21.54 10.99
CA GLY A 169 -1.54 22.32 12.06
C GLY A 169 -1.03 21.47 13.24
N ALA A 170 -1.64 20.30 13.48
CA ALA A 170 -1.17 19.32 14.45
C ALA A 170 -0.07 18.38 13.90
N GLY A 171 0.45 18.63 12.70
CA GLY A 171 1.51 17.83 12.06
C GLY A 171 1.02 16.52 11.41
N SER A 172 -0.29 16.33 11.28
CA SER A 172 -0.92 15.12 10.72
C SER A 172 -1.52 15.39 9.34
N SER A 173 -1.07 14.63 8.34
CA SER A 173 -1.73 14.58 7.02
C SER A 173 -2.83 13.52 7.09
N ARG A 174 -4.10 13.91 7.16
CA ARG A 174 -5.20 12.93 7.18
C ARG A 174 -5.50 12.41 5.77
N HIS A 175 -5.95 11.17 5.67
CA HIS A 175 -6.44 10.62 4.42
C HIS A 175 -7.88 11.08 4.20
N VAL A 176 -8.10 11.92 3.18
CA VAL A 176 -9.44 12.33 2.74
C VAL A 176 -10.08 11.20 1.96
N LEU A 177 -11.19 10.66 2.45
CA LEU A 177 -11.99 9.68 1.73
C LEU A 177 -13.31 10.32 1.33
N VAL A 178 -13.59 10.36 0.04
CA VAL A 178 -14.90 10.73 -0.50
C VAL A 178 -15.59 9.52 -1.09
N LYS A 179 -16.91 9.45 -0.93
CA LYS A 179 -17.76 8.37 -1.43
C LYS A 179 -19.05 8.93 -1.99
N ARG A 180 -19.49 8.36 -3.10
CA ARG A 180 -20.83 8.52 -3.67
C ARG A 180 -21.46 7.14 -3.88
N PRO A 181 -22.57 6.79 -3.22
CA PRO A 181 -23.18 5.48 -3.38
C PRO A 181 -23.83 5.27 -4.75
N SER A 182 -24.35 6.33 -5.38
CA SER A 182 -24.96 6.29 -6.71
C SER A 182 -24.90 7.67 -7.36
N THR A 183 -25.08 7.77 -8.68
CA THR A 183 -25.08 9.07 -9.41
C THR A 183 -26.15 10.05 -8.91
N ALA A 184 -27.24 9.54 -8.31
CA ALA A 184 -28.33 10.34 -7.76
C ALA A 184 -28.06 10.88 -6.34
N GLU A 185 -27.06 10.33 -5.65
CA GLU A 185 -26.72 10.70 -4.27
C GLU A 185 -25.57 11.70 -4.22
N PRO A 186 -25.56 12.61 -3.22
CA PRO A 186 -24.46 13.53 -3.04
C PRO A 186 -23.18 12.79 -2.65
N TRP A 187 -22.04 13.43 -2.89
CA TRP A 187 -20.78 13.00 -2.32
C TRP A 187 -20.78 13.21 -0.82
N THR A 188 -20.15 12.28 -0.10
CA THR A 188 -19.89 12.37 1.34
C THR A 188 -18.40 12.23 1.58
N GLY A 189 -17.90 12.92 2.60
CA GLY A 189 -16.48 12.94 2.93
C GLY A 189 -16.21 12.55 4.37
N ARG A 190 -15.03 11.99 4.63
CA ARG A 190 -14.47 11.84 5.98
C ARG A 190 -12.95 11.85 5.96
N LEU A 191 -12.35 12.21 7.08
CA LEU A 191 -10.93 12.04 7.33
C LEU A 191 -10.69 10.68 7.98
N ARG A 192 -9.76 9.91 7.45
CA ARG A 192 -9.27 8.68 8.06
C ARG A 192 -7.93 8.93 8.73
N ASP A 193 -7.86 8.49 9.98
CA ASP A 193 -6.60 8.35 10.69
C ASP A 193 -5.80 7.20 10.07
N ARG A 194 -4.57 7.50 9.67
CA ARG A 194 -3.55 6.47 9.50
C ARG A 194 -2.27 6.99 10.17
N ALA A 195 -1.77 6.22 11.12
CA ALA A 195 -0.61 6.53 11.94
C ALA A 195 0.67 6.94 11.16
N TYR A 196 0.72 6.63 9.86
CA TYR A 196 1.89 6.82 9.00
C TYR A 196 1.85 8.10 8.16
N TYR A 197 0.76 8.88 8.17
CA TYR A 197 0.66 10.09 7.35
C TYR A 197 0.94 11.33 8.19
N ARG A 198 2.22 11.74 8.18
CA ARG A 198 2.70 12.98 8.79
C ARG A 198 2.94 14.04 7.73
N VAL A 199 2.88 15.31 8.13
CA VAL A 199 3.29 16.42 7.26
C VAL A 199 4.77 16.22 6.84
N PRO A 200 5.08 16.30 5.53
CA PRO A 200 6.44 16.12 5.05
C PRO A 200 7.29 17.32 5.46
N ARG A 201 8.56 17.06 5.80
CA ARG A 201 9.50 18.13 6.15
C ARG A 201 9.80 19.02 4.95
N ARG A 202 10.01 18.43 3.77
CA ARG A 202 10.26 19.17 2.53
C ARG A 202 8.96 19.33 1.75
N ARG A 203 8.59 20.57 1.44
CA ARG A 203 7.45 20.95 0.60
C ARG A 203 7.75 22.25 -0.14
N PRO A 204 7.09 22.57 -1.26
CA PRO A 204 7.16 23.91 -1.84
C PRO A 204 6.53 24.93 -0.87
N SER A 205 7.04 26.16 -0.90
CA SER A 205 6.44 27.29 -0.16
C SER A 205 5.00 27.51 -0.62
N CYS A 206 4.10 27.74 0.32
CA CYS A 206 2.68 27.91 0.03
C CYS A 206 2.05 28.95 0.97
N PRO A 207 1.54 30.09 0.47
CA PRO A 207 0.95 31.12 1.33
C PRO A 207 -0.28 30.64 2.10
N VAL A 208 -0.93 29.56 1.65
CA VAL A 208 -2.10 28.97 2.33
C VAL A 208 -1.70 28.07 3.50
N HIS A 209 -0.63 27.28 3.33
CA HIS A 209 -0.25 26.24 4.30
C HIS A 209 0.96 26.59 5.15
N ASP A 210 1.82 27.51 4.72
CA ASP A 210 2.95 27.97 5.53
C ASP A 210 2.52 28.61 6.86
N PRO A 211 1.41 29.38 6.95
CA PRO A 211 0.90 29.85 8.24
C PRO A 211 0.46 28.73 9.20
N LEU A 212 0.13 27.55 8.67
CA LEU A 212 -0.31 26.39 9.46
C LEU A 212 0.86 25.47 9.84
N LEU A 213 1.87 25.39 8.97
CA LEU A 213 2.93 24.37 9.01
C LEU A 213 4.32 24.95 9.31
N GLY A 214 4.44 26.27 9.38
CA GLY A 214 5.72 26.99 9.37
C GLY A 214 6.31 27.10 7.95
N PRO A 215 7.51 27.69 7.79
CA PRO A 215 8.24 27.64 6.53
C PRO A 215 8.66 26.20 6.19
N PRO A 216 8.87 25.89 4.90
CA PRO A 216 9.35 24.58 4.44
C PRO A 216 10.79 24.25 4.89
#